data_AF-A0A3S4IXU6-F1
#
_entry.id   AF-A0A3S4IXU6-F1
#
_cell.length_a   1.000
_cell.length_b   1.000
_cell.length_c   1.000
_cell.angle_alpha   90.00
_cell.angle_beta   90.00
_cell.angle_gamma   90.00
#
_symmetry.space_group_name_H-M   'P 1'
#
loop_
_entity.id
_entity.type
_entity.pdbx_description
1 polymer ?
#
loop_
_entity_poly.entity_id
_entity_poly.type
_entity_poly.pdbx_seq_one_letter_code
_entity_poly.pdbx_strand_id
1 'polypeptide(L)'
;MRSLFARAALIAGLAGMNMPVAVAGTIVPDAIGYTYNLDETDDAKICEIILDMQNPATPELVEFTAFAGYDKSNESVAIGFITMAAHQPLSEELQLLDLSAATFTSPTFRSVNDMDYEVHKDGGIMAATLDRVAASNFLQAFIGGDFELTLATAGPQSTNFSYKIYTAPPAEVQNGFARCLEDLLRPSLSLLHGAEDLTAL
;
A
#
# COMPACT_ATOMS: atom_id res chain seq x y z
N MET A 1 36.50 22.08 52.42
CA MET A 1 35.61 20.90 52.35
C MET A 1 34.21 21.36 51.97
N ARG A 2 33.55 20.59 51.10
CA ARG A 2 32.18 20.76 50.53
C ARG A 2 31.14 20.96 51.65
N SER A 3 30.04 21.71 51.51
CA SER A 3 28.87 21.52 50.62
C SER A 3 27.96 22.75 50.80
N LEU A 4 27.58 23.55 49.79
CA LEU A 4 26.69 23.33 48.64
C LEU A 4 25.18 23.23 48.99
N PHE A 5 24.52 24.38 48.76
CA PHE A 5 23.17 24.62 48.19
C PHE A 5 21.89 24.15 48.89
N ALA A 6 21.01 25.13 49.14
CA ALA A 6 19.59 25.05 48.77
C ALA A 6 19.06 26.45 48.44
N ARG A 7 18.83 26.74 47.14
CA ARG A 7 18.05 27.88 46.66
C ARG A 7 16.66 27.37 46.29
N ALA A 8 15.64 27.92 46.92
CA ALA A 8 14.26 27.78 46.52
C ALA A 8 14.00 28.51 45.20
N ALA A 9 13.23 27.89 44.31
CA ALA A 9 12.59 28.60 43.19
C ALA A 9 11.22 27.97 42.88
N LEU A 10 10.30 28.88 42.56
CA LEU A 10 8.86 28.76 42.38
C LEU A 10 8.35 27.56 41.57
N ILE A 11 7.25 26.98 42.06
CA ILE A 11 6.33 26.15 41.29
C ILE A 11 5.41 27.08 40.51
N ALA A 12 5.57 27.13 39.18
CA ALA A 12 4.54 27.65 38.27
C ALA A 12 3.72 26.46 37.77
N GLY A 13 2.42 26.48 38.08
CA GLY A 13 1.47 25.46 37.62
C GLY A 13 1.30 25.53 36.11
N LEU A 14 1.85 24.56 35.40
CA LEU A 14 1.42 24.23 34.05
C LEU A 14 0.11 23.44 34.19
N ALA A 15 -1.01 24.13 34.04
CA ALA A 15 -2.26 23.47 33.69
C ALA A 15 -2.02 22.77 32.35
N GLY A 16 -1.78 21.46 32.41
CA GLY A 16 -1.69 20.62 31.23
C GLY A 16 -2.98 20.77 30.45
N MET A 17 -2.91 21.43 29.29
CA MET A 17 -3.91 21.23 28.27
C MET A 17 -3.85 19.75 27.91
N ASN A 18 -4.81 18.97 28.41
CA ASN A 18 -5.17 17.70 27.79
C ASN A 18 -5.67 18.05 26.38
N MET A 19 -4.73 18.24 25.45
CA MET A 19 -5.07 18.13 24.04
C MET A 19 -5.55 16.69 23.86
N PRO A 20 -6.78 16.47 23.39
CA PRO A 20 -7.16 15.13 22.99
C PRO A 20 -6.14 14.71 21.93
N VAL A 21 -5.36 13.68 22.25
CA VAL A 21 -4.60 12.96 21.23
C VAL A 21 -5.67 12.49 20.25
N ALA A 22 -5.68 13.06 19.05
CA ALA A 22 -6.53 12.57 17.98
C ALA A 22 -6.13 11.12 17.76
N VAL A 23 -6.92 10.20 18.29
CA VAL A 23 -6.84 8.79 17.92
C VAL A 23 -7.10 8.80 16.43
N ALA A 24 -6.12 8.40 15.63
CA ALA A 24 -6.28 8.19 14.19
C ALA A 24 -7.55 7.34 14.01
N GLY A 25 -8.63 7.97 13.57
CA GLY A 25 -9.91 7.30 13.43
C GLY A 25 -9.81 6.31 12.29
N THR A 26 -10.24 5.07 12.52
CA THR A 26 -10.45 4.13 11.42
C THR A 26 -11.58 4.66 10.55
N ILE A 27 -11.28 4.90 9.28
CA ILE A 27 -12.21 5.32 8.23
C ILE A 27 -12.74 4.07 7.55
N VAL A 28 -14.06 3.96 7.46
CA VAL A 28 -14.71 3.01 6.55
C VAL A 28 -15.19 3.84 5.37
N PRO A 29 -14.71 3.61 4.13
CA PRO A 29 -15.15 4.39 2.98
C PRO A 29 -16.64 4.20 2.71
N ASP A 30 -17.35 5.28 2.39
CA ASP A 30 -18.77 5.21 1.98
C ASP A 30 -18.91 4.77 0.51
N ALA A 31 -17.89 5.03 -0.30
CA ALA A 31 -17.80 4.63 -1.69
C ALA A 31 -16.46 3.94 -1.95
N ILE A 32 -16.55 2.77 -2.59
CA ILE A 32 -15.41 2.00 -3.08
C ILE A 32 -15.67 1.61 -4.54
N GLY A 33 -14.63 1.70 -5.37
CA GLY A 33 -14.64 1.26 -6.76
C GLY A 33 -13.48 0.31 -7.02
N TYR A 34 -13.74 -0.79 -7.73
CA TYR A 34 -12.67 -1.69 -8.18
C TYR A 34 -12.62 -1.68 -9.71
N THR A 35 -11.42 -1.48 -10.25
CA THR A 35 -11.16 -1.54 -11.69
C THR A 35 -10.01 -2.51 -11.95
N TYR A 36 -10.14 -3.33 -12.98
CA TYR A 36 -9.04 -4.15 -13.48
C TYR A 36 -8.37 -3.44 -14.65
N ASN A 37 -7.03 -3.39 -14.65
CA ASN A 37 -6.23 -2.85 -15.75
C ASN A 37 -5.09 -3.80 -16.15
N LEU A 38 -4.70 -3.72 -17.41
CA LEU A 38 -3.53 -4.41 -17.97
C LEU A 38 -2.71 -3.37 -18.73
N ASP A 39 -1.48 -3.16 -18.28
CA ASP A 39 -0.50 -2.38 -19.01
C ASP A 39 0.58 -3.30 -19.57
N GLU A 40 0.82 -3.23 -20.87
CA GLU A 40 1.83 -4.02 -21.55
C GLU A 40 2.65 -3.12 -22.45
N THR A 41 3.95 -3.07 -22.16
CA THR A 41 4.96 -2.37 -22.94
C THR A 41 5.94 -3.38 -23.54
N ASP A 42 6.86 -2.89 -24.37
CA ASP A 42 7.91 -3.75 -24.93
C ASP A 42 8.78 -4.39 -23.83
N ASP A 43 8.96 -3.70 -22.69
CA ASP A 43 9.87 -4.07 -21.62
C ASP A 43 9.18 -4.68 -20.39
N ALA A 44 7.88 -4.45 -20.20
CA ALA A 44 7.16 -4.93 -19.02
C ALA A 44 5.72 -5.35 -19.34
N LYS A 45 5.16 -6.19 -18.46
CA LYS A 45 3.72 -6.48 -18.45
C LYS A 45 3.24 -6.40 -17.00
N ILE A 46 2.19 -5.62 -16.76
CA ILE A 46 1.69 -5.31 -15.42
C ILE A 46 0.18 -5.59 -15.37
N CYS A 47 -0.22 -6.45 -14.45
CA CYS A 47 -1.61 -6.70 -14.11
C CYS A 47 -1.97 -5.89 -12.88
N GLU A 48 -3.09 -5.16 -12.90
CA GLU A 48 -3.46 -4.24 -11.83
C GLU A 48 -4.91 -4.43 -11.41
N ILE A 49 -5.16 -4.32 -10.11
CA ILE A 49 -6.49 -4.01 -9.56
C ILE A 49 -6.37 -2.68 -8.83
N ILE A 50 -7.09 -1.69 -9.34
CA ILE A 50 -7.19 -0.36 -8.77
C ILE A 50 -8.40 -0.34 -7.84
N LEU A 51 -8.20 0.11 -6.61
CA LEU A 51 -9.22 0.35 -5.60
C LEU A 51 -9.27 1.85 -5.30
N ASP A 52 -10.37 2.48 -5.71
CA ASP A 52 -10.69 3.87 -5.38
C ASP A 52 -11.51 3.91 -4.09
N MET A 53 -11.10 4.75 -3.14
CA MET A 53 -11.75 4.93 -1.85
C MET A 53 -12.02 6.40 -1.60
N GLN A 54 -13.21 6.72 -1.11
CA GLN A 54 -13.56 8.08 -0.69
C GLN A 54 -13.76 8.16 0.82
N ASN A 55 -13.12 9.13 1.46
CA ASN A 55 -13.37 9.42 2.86
C ASN A 55 -14.77 10.05 3.02
N PRO A 56 -15.63 9.55 3.92
CA PRO A 56 -16.96 10.13 4.13
C PRO A 56 -16.95 11.48 4.85
N ALA A 57 -15.90 11.76 5.63
CA ALA A 57 -15.81 12.94 6.47
C ALA A 57 -15.03 14.10 5.83
N THR A 58 -14.21 13.81 4.82
CA THR A 58 -13.37 14.78 4.13
C THR A 58 -13.44 14.55 2.63
N PRO A 59 -13.20 15.57 1.78
CA PRO A 59 -13.14 15.37 0.35
C PRO A 59 -11.77 14.78 -0.03
N GLU A 60 -11.41 13.64 0.56
CA GLU A 60 -10.18 12.92 0.28
C GLU A 60 -10.49 11.68 -0.57
N LEU A 61 -9.69 11.49 -1.61
CA LEU A 61 -9.68 10.32 -2.47
C LEU A 61 -8.38 9.56 -2.23
N VAL A 62 -8.48 8.25 -2.10
CA VAL A 62 -7.31 7.37 -2.02
C VAL A 62 -7.43 6.32 -3.10
N GLU A 63 -6.38 6.22 -3.91
CA GLU A 63 -6.20 5.16 -4.88
C GLU A 63 -5.22 4.14 -4.28
N PHE A 64 -5.61 2.88 -4.30
CA PHE A 64 -4.77 1.75 -3.92
C PHE A 64 -4.74 0.76 -5.08
N THR A 65 -3.57 0.59 -5.70
CA THR A 65 -3.38 -0.27 -6.85
C THR A 65 -2.57 -1.49 -6.42
N ALA A 66 -3.21 -2.64 -6.32
CA ALA A 66 -2.52 -3.92 -6.19
C ALA A 66 -2.03 -4.35 -7.57
N PHE A 67 -0.75 -4.73 -7.70
CA PHE A 67 -0.17 -5.08 -8.98
C PHE A 67 0.65 -6.37 -8.93
N ALA A 68 0.78 -6.98 -10.11
CA ALA A 68 1.79 -7.98 -10.44
C ALA A 68 2.49 -7.55 -11.73
N GLY A 69 3.78 -7.24 -11.65
CA GLY A 69 4.59 -6.78 -12.77
C GLY A 69 5.65 -7.79 -13.14
N TYR A 70 5.77 -8.11 -14.43
CA TYR A 70 6.88 -8.87 -14.99
C TYR A 70 7.83 -7.93 -15.71
N ASP A 71 9.08 -7.90 -15.26
CA ASP A 71 10.18 -7.23 -15.93
C ASP A 71 10.81 -8.21 -16.93
N LYS A 72 10.68 -7.92 -18.23
CA LYS A 72 11.21 -8.78 -19.30
C LYS A 72 12.74 -8.74 -19.37
N SER A 73 13.39 -7.70 -18.83
CA SER A 73 14.85 -7.55 -18.85
C SER A 73 15.55 -8.41 -17.80
N ASN A 74 14.91 -8.59 -16.64
CA ASN A 74 15.43 -9.34 -15.50
C ASN A 74 14.69 -10.67 -15.25
N GLU A 75 13.72 -11.00 -16.11
CA GLU A 75 12.86 -12.18 -16.04
C GLU A 75 12.23 -12.39 -14.64
N SER A 76 11.91 -11.31 -13.95
CA SER A 76 11.44 -11.33 -12.56
C SER A 76 9.99 -10.84 -12.46
N VAL A 77 9.26 -11.38 -11.49
CA VAL A 77 7.90 -10.95 -11.16
C VAL A 77 7.93 -10.28 -9.79
N ALA A 78 7.56 -9.01 -9.76
CA ALA A 78 7.34 -8.25 -8.53
C ALA A 78 5.83 -8.13 -8.29
N ILE A 79 5.42 -8.36 -7.04
CA ILE A 79 4.02 -8.23 -6.62
C ILE A 79 3.97 -7.27 -5.44
N GLY A 80 2.98 -6.39 -5.45
CA GLY A 80 2.93 -5.32 -4.47
C GLY A 80 1.73 -4.42 -4.61
N PHE A 81 1.85 -3.24 -4.02
CA PHE A 81 0.88 -2.18 -4.19
C PHE A 81 1.56 -0.82 -4.41
N ILE A 82 0.82 0.07 -5.05
CA ILE A 82 1.07 1.51 -5.09
C ILE A 82 -0.14 2.17 -4.43
N THR A 83 0.09 3.21 -3.65
CA THR A 83 -1.01 4.01 -3.11
C THR A 83 -0.71 5.49 -3.19
N MET A 84 -1.75 6.23 -3.53
CA MET A 84 -1.75 7.68 -3.63
C MET A 84 -2.99 8.21 -2.92
N ALA A 85 -2.86 9.40 -2.33
CA ALA A 85 -3.99 10.09 -1.73
C ALA A 85 -4.03 11.51 -2.27
N ALA A 86 -5.24 12.05 -2.43
CA ALA A 86 -5.46 13.39 -2.92
C ALA A 86 -6.60 14.07 -2.17
N HIS A 87 -6.45 15.38 -1.97
CA HIS A 87 -7.57 16.22 -1.60
C HIS A 87 -8.31 16.66 -2.86
N GLN A 88 -9.62 16.47 -2.89
CA GLN A 88 -10.51 16.90 -3.97
C GLN A 88 -11.35 18.10 -3.50
N PRO A 89 -10.78 19.33 -3.43
CA PRO A 89 -11.57 20.49 -3.09
C PRO A 89 -12.70 20.70 -4.12
N LEU A 90 -13.80 21.34 -3.69
CA LEU A 90 -14.97 21.66 -4.54
C LEU A 90 -14.64 22.51 -5.79
N SER A 91 -13.39 22.99 -5.94
CA SER A 91 -12.89 23.76 -7.08
C SER A 91 -11.68 23.09 -7.75
N GLU A 92 -11.99 22.15 -8.64
CA GLU A 92 -11.36 21.91 -9.96
C GLU A 92 -9.93 21.34 -10.11
N GLU A 93 -9.10 21.15 -9.08
CA GLU A 93 -7.84 20.38 -9.26
C GLU A 93 -7.51 19.48 -8.06
N LEU A 94 -7.19 18.20 -8.33
CA LEU A 94 -6.78 17.24 -7.31
C LEU A 94 -5.43 17.66 -6.74
N GLN A 95 -5.37 17.84 -5.42
CA GLN A 95 -4.13 18.15 -4.72
C GLN A 95 -3.58 16.85 -4.12
N LEU A 96 -2.55 16.29 -4.76
CA LEU A 96 -1.87 15.11 -4.25
C LEU A 96 -1.32 15.37 -2.85
N LEU A 97 -1.53 14.42 -1.95
CA LEU A 97 -0.97 14.42 -0.61
C LEU A 97 0.39 13.73 -0.67
N ASP A 98 1.42 14.42 -0.16
CA ASP A 98 2.73 13.81 0.03
C ASP A 98 2.63 12.75 1.14
N LEU A 99 2.70 11.48 0.77
CA LEU A 99 2.74 10.39 1.73
C LEU A 99 4.17 10.14 2.21
N SER A 100 4.31 9.84 3.48
CA SER A 100 5.57 9.48 4.15
C SER A 100 5.64 8.00 4.50
N ALA A 101 4.48 7.34 4.65
CA ALA A 101 4.39 5.91 4.89
C ALA A 101 3.03 5.37 4.43
N ALA A 102 3.02 4.09 4.06
CA ALA A 102 1.82 3.30 3.85
C ALA A 102 2.00 1.91 4.46
N THR A 103 0.92 1.28 4.91
CA THR A 103 0.97 -0.09 5.44
C THR A 103 -0.32 -0.81 5.11
N PHE A 104 -0.17 -1.97 4.48
CA PHE A 104 -1.25 -2.92 4.27
C PHE A 104 -1.24 -3.96 5.41
N THR A 105 -2.37 -4.12 6.08
CA THR A 105 -2.55 -5.10 7.15
C THR A 105 -3.84 -5.88 6.95
N SER A 106 -3.77 -7.19 7.07
CA SER A 106 -4.91 -8.11 7.13
C SER A 106 -4.71 -9.10 8.28
N PRO A 107 -5.70 -9.97 8.60
CA PRO A 107 -5.51 -11.03 9.57
C PRO A 107 -4.36 -11.99 9.25
N THR A 108 -4.01 -12.15 7.97
CA THR A 108 -3.04 -13.16 7.49
C THR A 108 -1.73 -12.57 6.98
N PHE A 109 -1.64 -11.25 6.78
CA PHE A 109 -0.49 -10.62 6.14
C PHE A 109 -0.28 -9.17 6.58
N ARG A 110 0.99 -8.75 6.69
CA ARG A 110 1.41 -7.37 6.99
C ARG A 110 2.60 -6.99 6.11
N SER A 111 2.47 -5.91 5.35
CA SER A 111 3.48 -5.53 4.35
C SER A 111 4.82 -5.05 4.93
N VAL A 112 4.85 -4.44 6.12
CA VAL A 112 6.02 -3.72 6.68
C VAL A 112 7.30 -4.55 6.78
N ASN A 113 7.21 -5.87 6.93
CA ASN A 113 8.38 -6.74 7.08
C ASN A 113 8.68 -7.61 5.85
N ASP A 114 7.72 -7.69 4.93
CA ASP A 114 7.71 -8.68 3.85
C ASP A 114 7.79 -8.03 2.47
N MET A 115 7.80 -6.69 2.42
CA MET A 115 7.85 -5.88 1.20
C MET A 115 8.89 -4.76 1.33
N ASP A 116 9.55 -4.48 0.22
CA ASP A 116 10.45 -3.35 0.04
C ASP A 116 9.64 -2.10 -0.31
N TYR A 117 9.88 -1.01 0.42
CA TYR A 117 9.13 0.24 0.30
C TYR A 117 9.93 1.32 -0.44
N GLU A 118 9.24 2.03 -1.32
CA GLU A 118 9.77 3.20 -2.04
C GLU A 118 8.75 4.34 -2.02
N VAL A 119 9.24 5.57 -1.84
CA VAL A 119 8.43 6.79 -2.01
C VAL A 119 8.54 7.21 -3.47
N HIS A 120 7.41 7.25 -4.17
CA HIS A 120 7.35 7.71 -5.56
C HIS A 120 7.43 9.24 -5.65
N LYS A 121 7.87 9.75 -6.81
CA LYS A 121 8.10 11.18 -7.04
C LYS A 121 6.84 12.04 -7.03
N ASP A 122 5.68 11.42 -7.24
CA ASP A 122 4.35 12.03 -7.23
C ASP A 122 3.73 12.09 -5.82
N GLY A 123 4.48 11.67 -4.79
CA GLY A 123 4.03 11.66 -3.40
C GLY A 123 3.35 10.35 -2.98
N GLY A 124 3.23 9.37 -3.88
CA GLY A 124 2.72 8.03 -3.57
C GLY A 124 3.74 7.15 -2.83
N ILE A 125 3.26 6.02 -2.31
CA ILE A 125 4.09 4.96 -1.72
C ILE A 125 3.91 3.68 -2.53
N MET A 126 5.02 3.07 -2.92
CA MET A 126 5.06 1.72 -3.48
C MET A 126 5.63 0.76 -2.44
N ALA A 127 5.05 -0.44 -2.35
CA ALA A 127 5.63 -1.54 -1.61
C ALA A 127 5.55 -2.81 -2.45
N ALA A 128 6.67 -3.50 -2.65
CA ALA A 128 6.73 -4.66 -3.53
C ALA A 128 7.61 -5.76 -2.95
N THR A 129 7.41 -6.99 -3.40
CA THR A 129 8.24 -8.12 -3.03
C THR A 129 8.48 -9.04 -4.22
N LEU A 130 9.68 -9.61 -4.25
CA LEU A 130 10.05 -10.73 -5.14
C LEU A 130 9.90 -12.08 -4.43
N ASP A 131 9.67 -12.08 -3.10
CA ASP A 131 9.43 -13.31 -2.35
C ASP A 131 8.04 -13.87 -2.66
N ARG A 132 8.01 -15.11 -3.15
CA ARG A 132 6.77 -15.73 -3.63
C ARG A 132 5.78 -16.01 -2.49
N VAL A 133 6.25 -16.24 -1.27
CA VAL A 133 5.38 -16.52 -0.13
C VAL A 133 4.71 -15.23 0.32
N ALA A 134 5.49 -14.15 0.50
CA ALA A 134 4.98 -12.82 0.79
C ALA A 134 3.99 -12.34 -0.28
N ALA A 135 4.36 -12.49 -1.56
CA ALA A 135 3.50 -12.14 -2.69
C ALA A 135 2.17 -12.89 -2.68
N SER A 136 2.20 -14.22 -2.47
CA SER A 136 0.98 -15.03 -2.38
C SER A 136 0.11 -14.62 -1.19
N ASN A 137 0.71 -14.38 -0.02
CA ASN A 137 -0.03 -13.98 1.18
C ASN A 137 -0.68 -12.60 1.01
N PHE A 138 0.03 -11.66 0.40
CA PHE A 138 -0.52 -10.35 0.05
C PHE A 138 -1.70 -10.46 -0.91
N LEU A 139 -1.54 -11.17 -2.05
CA LEU A 139 -2.61 -11.30 -3.03
C LEU A 139 -3.84 -12.00 -2.45
N GLN A 140 -3.65 -13.06 -1.66
CA GLN A 140 -4.76 -13.74 -0.99
C GLN A 140 -5.49 -12.82 0.00
N ALA A 141 -4.74 -12.03 0.77
CA ALA A 141 -5.33 -11.04 1.68
C ALA A 141 -6.10 -9.94 0.93
N PHE A 142 -5.53 -9.40 -0.15
CA PHE A 142 -6.18 -8.36 -0.95
C PHE A 142 -7.46 -8.87 -1.66
N ILE A 143 -7.36 -10.03 -2.33
CA ILE A 143 -8.49 -10.65 -3.04
C ILE A 143 -9.57 -11.14 -2.07
N GLY A 144 -9.19 -11.57 -0.87
CA GLY A 144 -10.12 -11.96 0.18
C GLY A 144 -10.94 -10.78 0.74
N GLY A 145 -10.45 -9.55 0.57
CA GLY A 145 -10.95 -8.39 1.32
C GLY A 145 -10.61 -8.49 2.81
N ASP A 146 -11.24 -7.63 3.61
CA ASP A 146 -10.98 -7.51 5.06
C ASP A 146 -9.53 -7.15 5.40
N PHE A 147 -9.11 -5.99 4.91
CA PHE A 147 -7.81 -5.41 5.20
C PHE A 147 -7.92 -3.95 5.64
N GLU A 148 -6.84 -3.44 6.20
CA GLU A 148 -6.66 -2.05 6.60
C GLU A 148 -5.45 -1.48 5.86
N LEU A 149 -5.65 -0.32 5.23
CA LEU A 149 -4.60 0.50 4.65
C LEU A 149 -4.36 1.70 5.56
N THR A 150 -3.21 1.72 6.23
CA THR A 150 -2.79 2.88 7.05
C THR A 150 -1.85 3.75 6.25
N LEU A 151 -2.13 5.05 6.22
CA LEU A 151 -1.36 6.06 5.51
C LEU A 151 -0.89 7.15 6.49
N ALA A 152 0.26 7.75 6.21
CA ALA A 152 0.80 8.87 6.96
C ALA A 152 1.27 9.96 6.01
N THR A 153 0.81 11.20 6.19
CA THR A 153 1.28 12.34 5.38
C THR A 153 2.61 12.88 5.86
N ALA A 154 3.41 13.41 4.93
CA ALA A 154 4.65 14.10 5.20
C ALA A 154 4.41 15.52 5.75
N GLY A 155 5.39 16.06 6.47
CA GLY A 155 5.44 17.48 6.86
C GLY A 155 5.02 17.80 8.30
N PRO A 156 4.94 19.10 8.66
CA PRO A 156 4.80 19.56 10.04
C PRO A 156 3.46 19.21 10.70
N GLN A 157 2.45 18.89 9.89
CA GLN A 157 1.11 18.46 10.32
C GLN A 157 0.84 17.02 9.88
N SER A 158 1.88 16.17 9.95
CA SER A 158 1.77 14.74 9.65
C SER A 158 0.57 14.14 10.35
N THR A 159 -0.33 13.58 9.54
CA THR A 159 -1.58 12.98 10.00
C THR A 159 -1.58 11.53 9.57
N ASN A 160 -1.99 10.66 10.48
CA ASN A 160 -2.17 9.25 10.21
C ASN A 160 -3.66 8.96 10.06
N PHE A 161 -4.00 8.18 9.05
CA PHE A 161 -5.37 7.73 8.80
C PHE A 161 -5.37 6.30 8.28
N SER A 162 -6.39 5.55 8.65
CA SER A 162 -6.53 4.13 8.32
C SER A 162 -7.84 3.88 7.60
N TYR A 163 -7.78 3.31 6.40
CA TYR A 163 -8.94 2.88 5.63
C TYR A 163 -9.18 1.40 5.84
N LYS A 164 -10.35 1.04 6.34
CA LYS A 164 -10.73 -0.37 6.55
C LYS A 164 -11.71 -0.83 5.48
N ILE A 165 -11.30 -1.88 4.77
CA ILE A 165 -11.95 -2.40 3.58
C ILE A 165 -12.45 -3.80 3.85
N TYR A 166 -13.76 -3.99 3.83
CA TYR A 166 -14.42 -5.26 4.16
C TYR A 166 -14.89 -6.05 2.93
N THR A 167 -14.74 -5.47 1.76
CA THR A 167 -15.25 -6.01 0.50
C THR A 167 -14.11 -6.55 -0.31
N ALA A 168 -14.30 -7.75 -0.86
CA ALA A 168 -13.41 -8.28 -1.89
C ALA A 168 -13.66 -7.55 -3.23
N PRO A 169 -12.66 -7.52 -4.14
CA PRO A 169 -12.89 -7.11 -5.52
C PRO A 169 -14.01 -7.94 -6.17
N PRO A 170 -14.84 -7.39 -7.07
CA PRO A 170 -15.88 -8.16 -7.77
C PRO A 170 -15.30 -9.33 -8.57
N ALA A 171 -16.07 -10.41 -8.73
CA ALA A 171 -15.60 -11.62 -9.41
C ALA A 171 -15.08 -11.36 -10.83
N GLU A 172 -15.67 -10.40 -11.56
CA GLU A 172 -15.20 -10.00 -12.89
C GLU A 172 -13.78 -9.39 -12.87
N VAL A 173 -13.49 -8.55 -11.87
CA VAL A 173 -12.18 -7.93 -11.64
C VAL A 173 -11.17 -9.00 -11.24
N GLN A 174 -11.53 -9.88 -10.30
CA GLN A 174 -10.68 -10.99 -9.89
C GLN A 174 -10.32 -11.90 -11.07
N ASN A 175 -11.30 -12.25 -11.91
CA ASN A 175 -11.09 -13.11 -13.08
C ASN A 175 -10.21 -12.44 -14.15
N GLY A 176 -10.33 -11.12 -14.34
CA GLY A 176 -9.44 -10.35 -15.20
C GLY A 176 -8.00 -10.44 -14.73
N PHE A 177 -7.78 -10.12 -13.45
CA PHE A 177 -6.46 -10.17 -12.83
C PHE A 177 -5.85 -11.57 -12.84
N ALA A 178 -6.62 -12.61 -12.48
CA ALA A 178 -6.14 -13.99 -12.45
C ALA A 178 -5.65 -14.47 -13.83
N ARG A 179 -6.40 -14.21 -14.90
CA ARG A 179 -5.98 -14.55 -16.27
C ARG A 179 -4.67 -13.86 -16.65
N CYS A 180 -4.54 -12.60 -16.28
CA CYS A 180 -3.33 -11.83 -16.55
C CYS A 180 -2.13 -12.39 -15.77
N LEU A 181 -2.32 -12.72 -14.50
CA LEU A 181 -1.28 -13.32 -13.66
C LEU A 181 -0.84 -14.70 -14.18
N GLU A 182 -1.77 -15.53 -14.64
CA GLU A 182 -1.44 -16.81 -15.29
C GLU A 182 -0.57 -16.61 -16.53
N ASP A 183 -0.88 -15.61 -17.36
CA ASP A 183 -0.09 -15.28 -18.54
C ASP A 183 1.29 -14.72 -18.17
N LEU A 184 1.40 -13.92 -17.10
CA LEU A 184 2.69 -13.43 -16.57
C LEU A 184 3.59 -14.57 -16.08
N LEU A 185 3.00 -15.58 -15.44
CA LEU A 185 3.75 -16.67 -14.83
C LEU A 185 4.10 -17.79 -15.84
N ARG A 186 3.41 -17.88 -16.98
CA ARG A 186 3.65 -18.92 -18.01
C ARG A 186 5.10 -18.99 -18.53
N PRO A 187 5.80 -17.88 -18.84
CA PRO A 187 7.21 -17.92 -19.27
C PRO A 187 8.15 -18.55 -18.23
N SER A 188 7.90 -18.31 -16.94
CA SER A 188 8.75 -18.81 -15.85
C SER A 188 8.66 -20.34 -15.63
N LEU A 189 7.64 -21.01 -16.16
CA LEU A 189 7.49 -22.47 -16.10
C LEU A 189 8.21 -23.20 -17.24
N SER A 190 8.36 -22.56 -18.39
CA SER A 190 9.06 -23.14 -19.56
C SER A 190 10.57 -23.26 -19.33
N LEU A 191 11.17 -22.37 -18.52
CA LEU A 191 12.59 -22.41 -18.16
C LEU A 191 12.93 -23.53 -17.15
N LEU A 192 11.95 -24.00 -16.36
CA LEU A 192 12.14 -25.11 -15.43
C LEU A 192 12.05 -26.49 -16.11
N HIS A 193 11.30 -26.60 -17.21
CA HIS A 193 11.26 -27.84 -18.02
C HIS A 193 12.42 -27.96 -19.02
N GLY A 194 13.20 -26.89 -19.25
CA GLY A 194 14.39 -26.93 -20.12
C GLY A 194 15.65 -27.49 -19.46
N ALA A 195 15.63 -27.74 -18.15
CA ALA A 195 16.79 -28.24 -17.40
C ALA A 195 16.87 -29.78 -17.30
N GLU A 196 15.82 -30.50 -17.73
CA GLU A 196 15.80 -31.97 -17.67
C GLU A 196 16.36 -32.67 -18.93
N ASP A 197 16.71 -31.92 -19.98
CA ASP A 197 17.12 -32.50 -21.29
C ASP A 197 18.65 -32.44 -21.56
N LEU A 198 19.47 -32.22 -20.53
CA LEU A 198 20.94 -32.12 -20.66
C LEU A 198 21.75 -33.24 -19.97
N THR A 199 21.12 -34.35 -19.56
CA THR A 199 21.83 -35.55 -19.06
C THR A 199 21.84 -36.73 -20.02
N ALA A 200 21.49 -36.54 -21.28
CA ALA A 200 21.60 -37.58 -22.31
C ALA A 200 22.45 -37.10 -23.50
N LEU A 201 23.78 -36.98 -23.30
CA LEU A 201 24.80 -37.06 -24.36
C LEU A 201 26.15 -37.51 -23.77
#